data_AF-A0A376TWF3-F1
#
_entry.id   AF-A0A376TWF3-F1
#
_cell.length_a   1.000
_cell.length_b   1.000
_cell.length_c   1.000
_cell.angle_alpha   90.00
_cell.angle_beta   90.00
_cell.angle_gamma   90.00
#
_symmetry.space_group_name_H-M   'P 1'
#
loop_
_entity.id
_entity.type
_entity.pdbx_description
1 polymer ?
#
loop_
_entity_poly.entity_id
_entity_poly.type
_entity_poly.pdbx_seq_one_letter_code
_entity_poly.pdbx_strand_id
1 'polypeptide(L)'
;MPPPILRCYSKAAGLSQYEHLIDDAIAWGKKNGKTQEQQVVAACDKLAVNFGAEILKIVPGRVSTEVDARLSFDKEKSIEKARHLVDLYQQQGVEKSRILIKLASTWEGIRAAEELEKEGINCQPDAAVFFCPGAGLCRSGRFSDFAVCRAYL
;
A
#
# COMPACT_ATOMS: atom_id res chain seq x y z
N MET A 1 -15.06 -3.56 17.58
CA MET A 1 -13.76 -2.88 17.52
C MET A 1 -13.53 -2.42 16.09
N PRO A 2 -13.03 -1.20 15.83
CA PRO A 2 -12.64 -0.80 14.48
C PRO A 2 -11.49 -1.70 14.00
N PRO A 3 -11.41 -2.04 12.70
CA PRO A 3 -10.36 -2.92 12.19
C PRO A 3 -8.97 -2.32 12.40
N PRO A 4 -7.91 -3.15 12.47
CA PRO A 4 -6.56 -2.73 12.85
C PRO A 4 -6.02 -1.53 12.05
N ILE A 5 -6.38 -1.42 10.77
CA ILE A 5 -5.97 -0.33 9.87
C ILE A 5 -6.49 1.04 10.35
N LEU A 6 -7.74 1.11 10.84
CA LEU A 6 -8.32 2.36 11.36
C LEU A 6 -7.61 2.86 12.61
N ARG A 7 -6.96 1.97 13.37
CA ARG A 7 -6.21 2.33 14.58
C ARG A 7 -4.88 3.01 14.27
N CYS A 8 -4.22 2.66 13.16
CA CYS A 8 -3.02 3.35 12.69
C CYS A 8 -3.35 4.77 12.22
N TYR A 9 -4.45 4.92 11.47
CA TYR A 9 -4.93 6.24 11.08
C TYR A 9 -5.46 7.05 12.26
N SER A 10 -6.00 6.45 13.32
CA SER A 10 -6.47 7.17 14.52
C SER A 10 -5.41 8.07 15.18
N LYS A 11 -4.11 7.75 15.08
CA LYS A 11 -3.03 8.62 15.58
C LYS A 11 -2.77 9.82 14.66
N ALA A 12 -2.83 9.64 13.35
CA ALA A 12 -2.71 10.73 12.37
C ALA A 12 -3.98 11.59 12.30
N ALA A 13 -5.15 10.94 12.47
CA ALA A 13 -6.48 11.51 12.53
C ALA A 13 -6.74 12.33 13.80
N GLY A 14 -5.89 12.20 14.83
CA GLY A 14 -5.94 13.06 16.02
C GLY A 14 -5.49 14.50 15.77
N LEU A 15 -5.05 14.82 14.54
CA LEU A 15 -4.68 16.17 14.12
C LEU A 15 -5.85 16.76 13.31
N SER A 16 -6.50 17.78 13.87
CA SER A 16 -7.66 18.47 13.29
C SER A 16 -7.48 18.90 11.82
N GLN A 17 -6.23 19.17 11.41
CA GLN A 17 -5.89 19.52 10.03
C GLN A 17 -6.21 18.43 8.99
N TYR A 18 -6.36 17.16 9.38
CA TYR A 18 -6.63 16.04 8.48
C TYR A 18 -8.07 15.52 8.53
N GLU A 19 -8.97 16.16 9.29
CA GLU A 19 -10.37 15.74 9.42
C GLU A 19 -11.07 15.62 8.06
N HIS A 20 -10.85 16.59 7.17
CA HIS A 20 -11.42 16.58 5.84
C HIS A 20 -11.03 15.35 4.99
N LEU A 21 -9.83 14.80 5.19
CA LEU A 21 -9.39 13.57 4.49
C LEU A 21 -10.14 12.34 4.98
N ILE A 22 -10.49 12.32 6.27
CA ILE A 22 -11.25 11.25 6.92
C ILE A 22 -12.71 11.32 6.48
N ASP A 23 -13.30 12.52 6.46
CA ASP A 23 -14.68 12.70 6.00
C ASP A 23 -14.86 12.30 4.54
N ASP A 24 -13.92 12.68 3.66
CA ASP A 24 -13.90 12.24 2.27
C ASP A 24 -13.80 10.71 2.16
N ALA A 25 -12.91 10.09 2.95
CA ALA A 25 -12.73 8.65 2.97
C ALA A 25 -13.98 7.91 3.47
N ILE A 26 -14.65 8.41 4.51
CA ILE A 26 -15.91 7.85 5.01
C ILE A 26 -17.02 7.99 3.96
N ALA A 27 -17.13 9.16 3.31
CA ALA A 27 -18.10 9.39 2.25
C ALA A 27 -17.86 8.44 1.06
N TRP A 28 -16.60 8.22 0.69
CA TRP A 28 -16.21 7.27 -0.34
C TRP A 28 -16.57 5.82 0.04
N GLY A 29 -16.25 5.41 1.27
CA GLY A 29 -16.56 4.08 1.77
C GLY A 29 -18.05 3.78 1.74
N LYS A 30 -18.89 4.71 2.20
CA LYS A 30 -20.35 4.59 2.17
C LYS A 30 -20.92 4.42 0.75
N LYS A 31 -20.29 5.04 -0.25
CA LYS A 31 -20.71 4.95 -1.65
C LYS A 31 -20.29 3.64 -2.32
N ASN A 32 -19.14 3.08 -1.94
CA ASN A 32 -18.52 1.95 -2.64
C ASN A 32 -18.67 0.60 -1.92
N GLY A 33 -19.15 0.57 -0.67
CA GLY A 33 -19.39 -0.66 0.10
C GLY A 33 -20.87 -0.97 0.31
N LYS A 34 -21.26 -2.24 0.13
CA LYS A 34 -22.65 -2.70 0.37
C LYS A 34 -22.90 -3.09 1.83
N THR A 35 -21.91 -3.70 2.48
CA THR A 35 -21.95 -4.04 3.90
C THR A 35 -21.11 -3.06 4.73
N GLN A 36 -21.34 -3.03 6.04
CA GLN A 36 -20.57 -2.16 6.93
C GLN A 36 -19.06 -2.46 6.86
N GLU A 37 -18.68 -3.73 6.77
CA GLU A 37 -17.28 -4.15 6.64
C GLU A 37 -16.67 -3.67 5.33
N GLN A 38 -17.40 -3.80 4.22
CA GLN A 38 -16.95 -3.33 2.91
C GLN A 38 -16.79 -1.81 2.87
N GLN A 39 -17.72 -1.06 3.48
CA GLN A 39 -17.64 0.39 3.58
C GLN A 39 -16.40 0.82 4.36
N VAL A 40 -16.11 0.11 5.47
CA VAL A 40 -14.93 0.38 6.27
C VAL A 40 -13.64 0.08 5.51
N VAL A 41 -13.57 -1.05 4.79
CA VAL A 41 -12.39 -1.38 3.97
C VAL A 41 -12.17 -0.33 2.87
N ALA A 42 -13.22 0.03 2.14
CA ALA A 42 -13.13 1.04 1.10
C ALA A 42 -12.76 2.44 1.64
N ALA A 43 -13.26 2.80 2.83
CA ALA A 43 -12.85 4.03 3.51
C ALA A 43 -11.37 3.99 3.92
N CYS A 44 -10.89 2.87 4.46
CA CYS A 44 -9.48 2.71 4.84
C CYS A 44 -8.55 2.87 3.63
N ASP A 45 -8.89 2.26 2.49
CA ASP A 45 -8.09 2.38 1.26
C ASP A 45 -8.06 3.83 0.78
N LYS A 46 -9.22 4.48 0.73
CA LYS A 46 -9.33 5.88 0.32
C LYS A 46 -8.53 6.79 1.25
N LEU A 47 -8.60 6.55 2.56
CA LEU A 47 -7.87 7.33 3.54
C LEU A 47 -6.35 7.19 3.35
N ALA A 48 -5.86 5.98 3.09
CA ALA A 48 -4.46 5.74 2.81
C ALA A 48 -3.96 6.51 1.58
N VAL A 49 -4.76 6.49 0.52
CA VAL A 49 -4.48 7.23 -0.71
C VAL A 49 -4.54 8.73 -0.50
N ASN A 50 -5.55 9.23 0.22
CA ASN A 50 -5.71 10.65 0.56
C ASN A 50 -4.46 11.19 1.30
N PHE A 51 -3.99 10.47 2.32
CA PHE A 51 -2.75 10.84 3.02
C PHE A 51 -1.53 10.78 2.11
N GLY A 52 -1.40 9.75 1.29
CA GLY A 52 -0.26 9.65 0.38
C GLY A 52 -0.23 10.76 -0.66
N ALA A 53 -1.38 11.17 -1.17
CA ALA A 53 -1.50 12.30 -2.08
C ALA A 53 -1.11 13.62 -1.41
N GLU A 54 -1.53 13.88 -0.16
CA GLU A 54 -1.07 15.06 0.59
C GLU A 54 0.45 15.05 0.81
N ILE A 55 1.04 13.89 1.15
CA ILE A 55 2.49 13.76 1.30
C ILE A 55 3.22 14.11 -0.01
N LEU A 56 2.71 13.63 -1.15
CA LEU A 56 3.29 13.88 -2.47
C LEU A 56 3.28 15.35 -2.90
N LYS A 57 2.41 16.20 -2.33
CA LYS A 57 2.45 17.65 -2.54
C LYS A 57 3.68 18.30 -1.90
N ILE A 58 4.22 17.67 -0.85
CA ILE A 58 5.34 18.20 -0.06
C ILE A 58 6.66 17.56 -0.51
N VAL A 59 6.67 16.26 -0.78
CA VAL A 59 7.89 15.54 -1.12
C VAL A 59 8.10 15.47 -2.64
N PRO A 60 9.33 15.63 -3.15
CA PRO A 60 9.62 15.44 -4.59
C PRO A 60 9.73 13.96 -4.98
N GLY A 61 9.88 13.07 -4.00
CA GLY A 61 10.07 11.64 -4.20
C GLY A 61 8.77 10.85 -4.30
N ARG A 62 8.82 9.57 -3.92
CA ARG A 62 7.68 8.65 -3.98
C ARG A 62 7.00 8.51 -2.62
N VAL A 63 5.76 8.04 -2.64
CA VAL A 63 5.04 7.60 -1.44
C VAL A 63 4.83 6.11 -1.47
N SER A 64 5.01 5.46 -0.32
CA SER A 64 4.73 4.03 -0.18
C SER A 64 3.37 3.82 0.49
N THR A 65 2.54 2.93 -0.06
CA THR A 65 1.23 2.57 0.50
C THR A 65 1.11 1.06 0.61
N GLU A 66 0.66 0.60 1.76
CA GLU A 66 0.65 -0.82 2.11
C GLU A 66 -0.67 -1.49 1.72
N VAL A 67 -0.54 -2.69 1.13
CA VAL A 67 -1.65 -3.61 0.93
C VAL A 67 -2.06 -4.21 2.27
N ASP A 68 -3.35 -4.49 2.43
CA ASP A 68 -3.88 -5.09 3.66
C ASP A 68 -3.14 -6.39 4.02
N ALA A 69 -2.49 -6.41 5.18
CA ALA A 69 -1.70 -7.55 5.65
C ALA A 69 -2.51 -8.85 5.77
N ARG A 70 -3.85 -8.81 5.83
CA ARG A 70 -4.69 -10.02 5.80
C ARG A 70 -4.61 -10.76 4.47
N LEU A 71 -4.18 -10.09 3.40
CA LEU A 71 -4.02 -10.65 2.07
C LEU A 71 -2.61 -11.23 1.85
N SER A 72 -1.72 -11.18 2.84
CA SER A 72 -0.31 -11.57 2.69
C SER A 72 -0.07 -12.99 2.16
N PHE A 73 -1.03 -13.91 2.30
CA PHE A 73 -0.93 -15.29 1.81
C PHE A 73 -1.87 -15.57 0.63
N ASP A 74 -2.39 -14.52 -0.02
CA ASP A 74 -3.27 -14.60 -1.17
C ASP A 74 -2.70 -13.72 -2.29
N LYS A 75 -2.02 -14.37 -3.24
CA LYS A 75 -1.33 -13.69 -4.36
C LYS A 75 -2.31 -12.85 -5.18
N GLU A 76 -3.40 -13.46 -5.63
CA GLU A 76 -4.34 -12.82 -6.54
C GLU A 76 -5.04 -11.63 -5.87
N LYS A 77 -5.52 -11.80 -4.63
CA LYS A 77 -6.13 -10.69 -3.90
C LYS A 77 -5.14 -9.56 -3.59
N SER A 78 -3.86 -9.89 -3.36
CA SER A 78 -2.82 -8.88 -3.16
C SER A 78 -2.58 -8.06 -4.43
N ILE A 79 -2.55 -8.70 -5.61
CA ILE A 79 -2.43 -8.04 -6.91
C ILE A 79 -3.64 -7.14 -7.17
N GLU A 80 -4.85 -7.67 -7.00
CA GLU A 80 -6.10 -6.90 -7.18
C GLU A 80 -6.13 -5.67 -6.29
N LYS A 81 -5.74 -5.84 -5.02
CA LYS A 81 -5.69 -4.74 -4.04
C LYS A 81 -4.65 -3.69 -4.42
N ALA A 82 -3.46 -4.12 -4.86
CA ALA A 82 -2.41 -3.23 -5.33
C ALA A 82 -2.87 -2.38 -6.52
N ARG A 83 -3.48 -3.01 -7.54
CA ARG A 83 -4.05 -2.32 -8.70
C ARG A 83 -5.12 -1.32 -8.27
N HIS A 84 -6.03 -1.72 -7.39
CA HIS A 84 -7.07 -0.85 -6.85
C HIS A 84 -6.50 0.41 -6.18
N LEU A 85 -5.45 0.27 -5.36
CA LEU A 85 -4.80 1.41 -4.70
C LEU A 85 -4.15 2.36 -5.73
N VAL A 86 -3.49 1.82 -6.75
CA VAL A 86 -2.91 2.61 -7.84
C VAL A 86 -4.01 3.38 -8.60
N ASP A 87 -5.13 2.73 -8.90
CA ASP A 87 -6.27 3.39 -9.58
C ASP A 87 -6.82 4.55 -8.76
N LEU A 88 -6.95 4.37 -7.44
CA LEU A 88 -7.40 5.44 -6.54
C LEU A 88 -6.43 6.63 -6.54
N TYR A 89 -5.13 6.39 -6.58
CA TYR A 89 -4.13 7.46 -6.73
C TYR A 89 -4.25 8.17 -8.08
N GLN A 90 -4.43 7.42 -9.17
CA GLN A 90 -4.59 8.00 -10.51
C GLN A 90 -5.85 8.87 -10.61
N GLN A 91 -6.94 8.48 -9.95
CA GLN A 91 -8.16 9.31 -9.85
C GLN A 91 -7.92 10.66 -9.17
N GLN A 92 -6.85 10.78 -8.38
CA GLN A 92 -6.41 12.05 -7.75
C GLN A 92 -5.31 12.76 -8.55
N GLY A 93 -5.01 12.30 -9.77
CA GLY A 93 -3.99 12.88 -10.64
C GLY A 93 -2.55 12.52 -10.23
N VAL A 94 -2.35 11.54 -9.36
CA VAL A 94 -1.02 11.07 -8.98
C VAL A 94 -0.49 10.09 -10.04
N GLU A 95 0.69 10.38 -10.57
CA GLU A 95 1.33 9.52 -11.54
C GLU A 95 1.83 8.21 -10.90
N LYS A 96 1.68 7.10 -11.61
CA LYS A 96 2.11 5.76 -11.19
C LYS A 96 3.58 5.70 -10.75
N SER A 97 4.47 6.48 -11.38
CA SER A 97 5.90 6.53 -11.06
C SER A 97 6.21 7.07 -9.66
N ARG A 98 5.26 7.80 -9.05
CA ARG A 98 5.37 8.41 -7.72
C ARG A 98 4.86 7.49 -6.60
N ILE A 99 4.35 6.30 -6.93
CA ILE A 99 3.72 5.37 -6.01
C ILE A 99 4.61 4.12 -5.85
N LEU A 100 4.75 3.65 -4.62
CA LEU A 100 5.33 2.36 -4.27
C LEU A 100 4.28 1.54 -3.51
N ILE A 101 3.92 0.36 -4.02
CA ILE A 101 3.01 -0.53 -3.30
C ILE A 101 3.82 -1.43 -2.37
N LYS A 102 3.50 -1.40 -1.08
CA LYS A 102 4.10 -2.29 -0.10
C LYS A 102 3.31 -3.59 0.01
N LEU A 103 4.03 -4.70 -0.14
CA LEU A 103 3.53 -6.06 0.00
C LEU A 103 4.30 -6.78 1.09
N ALA A 104 3.64 -7.67 1.83
CA ALA A 104 4.31 -8.51 2.81
C ALA A 104 5.38 -9.38 2.15
N SER A 105 6.50 -9.60 2.84
CA SER A 105 7.63 -10.42 2.37
C SER A 105 7.37 -11.93 2.49
N THR A 106 6.15 -12.37 2.16
CA THR A 106 5.76 -13.78 2.03
C THR A 106 6.06 -14.29 0.62
N TRP A 107 5.98 -15.61 0.41
CA TRP A 107 6.11 -16.18 -0.92
C TRP A 107 5.07 -15.58 -1.89
N GLU A 108 3.81 -15.52 -1.48
CA GLU A 108 2.71 -14.98 -2.27
C GLU A 108 2.88 -13.49 -2.54
N GLY A 109 3.34 -12.71 -1.55
CA GLY A 109 3.62 -11.29 -1.71
C GLY A 109 4.77 -11.02 -2.68
N ILE A 110 5.84 -11.82 -2.63
CA ILE A 110 6.96 -11.74 -3.58
C ILE A 110 6.49 -12.10 -5.00
N ARG A 111 5.70 -13.18 -5.16
CA ARG A 111 5.14 -13.56 -6.47
C ARG A 111 4.18 -12.49 -7.01
N ALA A 112 3.38 -11.86 -6.16
CA ALA A 112 2.51 -10.76 -6.52
C ALA A 112 3.30 -9.53 -6.99
N ALA A 113 4.36 -9.16 -6.27
CA ALA A 113 5.23 -8.06 -6.64
C ALA A 113 5.88 -8.25 -8.01
N GLU A 114 6.36 -9.46 -8.34
CA GLU A 114 6.92 -9.75 -9.66
C GLU A 114 5.93 -9.57 -10.80
N GLU A 115 4.65 -9.88 -10.58
CA GLU A 115 3.59 -9.69 -11.58
C GLU A 115 3.27 -8.21 -11.77
N LEU A 116 3.11 -7.49 -10.66
CA LEU A 116 2.86 -6.05 -10.63
C LEU A 116 4.00 -5.22 -11.26
N GLU A 117 5.26 -5.62 -11.05
CA GLU A 117 6.42 -4.96 -11.65
C GLU A 117 6.46 -5.11 -13.17
N LYS A 118 6.00 -6.26 -13.72
CA LYS A 118 5.84 -6.44 -15.18
C LYS A 118 4.80 -5.50 -15.77
N GLU A 119 3.81 -5.10 -14.98
CA GLU A 119 2.81 -4.09 -15.33
C GLU A 119 3.33 -2.65 -15.11
N GLY A 120 4.54 -2.48 -14.58
CA GLY A 120 5.12 -1.19 -14.23
C GLY A 120 4.56 -0.58 -12.94
N ILE A 121 3.96 -1.39 -12.04
CA ILE A 121 3.65 -0.99 -10.66
C ILE A 121 4.88 -1.25 -9.81
N ASN A 122 5.51 -0.18 -9.32
CA ASN A 122 6.68 -0.30 -8.46
C ASN A 122 6.26 -0.86 -7.09
N CYS A 123 6.93 -1.92 -6.64
CA CYS A 123 6.66 -2.59 -5.38
C CYS A 123 7.84 -2.45 -4.39
N GLN A 124 7.52 -2.46 -3.10
CA GLN A 124 8.49 -2.50 -2.01
C GLN A 124 8.14 -3.63 -1.04
N PRO A 125 9.07 -4.50 -0.65
CA PRO A 125 8.82 -5.47 0.40
C PRO A 125 8.63 -4.78 1.76
N ASP A 126 7.65 -5.21 2.56
CA ASP A 126 7.54 -4.79 3.95
C ASP A 126 8.67 -5.43 4.76
N ALA A 127 9.40 -4.60 5.53
CA ALA A 127 10.66 -4.95 6.18
C ALA A 127 10.48 -5.75 7.48
N ALA A 128 9.25 -6.09 7.88
CA ALA A 128 9.03 -7.00 9.00
C ALA A 128 9.12 -8.46 8.52
N VAL A 129 10.06 -9.21 9.08
CA VAL A 129 10.22 -10.68 8.97
C VAL A 129 11.09 -11.20 7.80
N PHE A 130 12.32 -10.70 7.65
CA PHE A 130 13.42 -11.57 7.20
C PHE A 130 14.74 -11.13 7.86
N PHE A 131 15.07 -11.74 9.00
CA PHE A 131 16.41 -11.61 9.59
C PHE A 131 17.35 -12.56 8.85
N CYS A 132 17.95 -12.08 7.76
CA CYS A 132 19.13 -12.70 7.17
C CYS A 132 20.36 -12.02 7.80
N PRO A 133 21.19 -12.70 8.60
CA PRO A 133 22.38 -12.09 9.17
C PRO A 133 23.40 -11.84 8.06
N GLY A 134 23.33 -10.65 7.46
CA GLY A 134 24.30 -10.13 6.51
C GLY A 134 23.68 -9.63 5.21
N ALA A 135 23.35 -8.34 5.13
CA ALA A 135 23.43 -7.55 3.89
C ALA A 135 23.07 -6.08 4.15
N GLY A 136 24.06 -5.20 4.11
CA GLY A 136 23.90 -3.74 4.15
C GLY A 136 23.45 -3.14 2.81
N LEU A 137 22.46 -3.72 2.12
CA LEU A 137 22.13 -3.35 0.73
C LEU A 137 20.66 -2.96 0.47
N CYS A 138 19.93 -2.48 1.48
CA CYS A 138 18.52 -2.11 1.31
C CYS A 138 18.36 -0.58 1.16
N ARG A 139 18.86 0.01 0.07
CA ARG A 139 18.73 1.46 -0.19
C ARG A 139 18.16 1.85 -1.56
N SER A 140 18.00 0.93 -2.51
CA SER A 140 17.39 1.22 -3.81
C SER A 140 16.05 0.50 -3.91
N GLY A 141 14.95 1.24 -3.75
CA GLY A 141 13.56 0.74 -3.81
C GLY A 141 13.14 0.24 -5.18
N ARG A 142 13.81 -0.78 -5.71
CA ARG A 142 13.36 -1.58 -6.84
C ARG A 142 13.41 -3.04 -6.45
N PHE A 143 12.28 -3.72 -6.64
CA PHE A 143 12.19 -5.17 -6.47
C PHE A 143 13.19 -5.92 -7.37
N SER A 144 13.71 -5.28 -8.44
CA SER A 144 14.79 -5.81 -9.28
C SER A 144 16.13 -5.99 -8.55
N ASP A 145 16.40 -5.23 -7.48
CA ASP A 145 17.57 -5.47 -6.61
C ASP A 145 17.28 -6.55 -5.55
N PHE A 146 16.00 -6.95 -5.41
CA PHE A 146 15.51 -8.05 -4.58
C PHE A 146 15.20 -9.33 -5.37
N ALA A 147 15.22 -9.23 -6.70
CA ALA A 147 15.25 -10.40 -7.55
C ALA A 147 16.50 -11.16 -7.10
N VAL A 148 16.36 -12.41 -6.70
CA VAL A 148 17.54 -13.27 -6.62
C VAL A 148 18.44 -12.92 -5.42
N CYS A 149 17.95 -13.15 -4.19
CA CYS A 149 18.73 -14.10 -3.39
C CYS A 149 18.69 -15.38 -4.23
N ARG A 150 19.67 -15.53 -5.15
CA ARG A 150 19.92 -16.67 -6.05
C ARG A 150 18.76 -17.67 -6.09
N ALA A 151 18.00 -17.67 -7.18
CA ALA A 151 17.42 -18.92 -7.64
C ALA A 151 18.54 -19.96 -7.57
N TYR A 152 18.57 -20.81 -6.54
CA TYR A 152 19.70 -21.70 -6.25
C TYR A 152 21.06 -20.99 -6.20
N LEU A 153 21.66 -20.82 -5.02
CA LEU A 153 23.13 -20.91 -4.81
C LEU A 153 23.49 -20.62 -3.35
#